data_AF-A0A7K2N0M6-F1
#
_entry.id   AF-A0A7K2N0M6-F1
#
_cell.length_a   1.000
_cell.length_b   1.000
_cell.length_c   1.000
_cell.angle_alpha   90.00
_cell.angle_beta   90.00
_cell.angle_gamma   90.00
#
_symmetry.space_group_name_H-M   'P 1'
#
loop_
_entity.id
_entity.type
_entity.pdbx_description
1 polymer ?
#
loop_
_entity_poly.entity_id
_entity_poly.type
_entity_poly.pdbx_seq_one_letter_code
_entity_poly.pdbx_strand_id
1 'polypeptide(L)'
;MSDWMVTRGPSPRRRPRALSPLREHLRDTFWFAPTAAMVGVFVVWLAAQELDAALVRSLQDDGDYDTLAELLRFADDAKTVVSAVGSAMMTFIGVVFSISLVAVQMASGQFTPRVVRLFVRSRITKATFAVFLATFVLTLLVLTSYDSNADPRTATSVPLVQSVLTLVMVALSLLLFVMYVNATLRLMRVSHVIARIAAESFRVAALMPVPAGGGAPGLGPVTAWFAHDGQAGVLRDVHVARLVRVARKHGVVLRLVPRIGDFLVPGTPVLAVHGGPAPSRRALRYALSVGVERTFHQDLAFGLRQLSDIGLRALS
;
A
#
# COMPACT_ATOMS: atom_id res chain seq x y z
N MET A 1 -6.72 40.30 -20.41
CA MET A 1 -5.63 39.99 -21.36
C MET A 1 -4.38 39.86 -20.52
N SER A 2 -4.11 38.65 -20.00
CA SER A 2 -3.38 37.55 -20.66
C SER A 2 -1.87 37.81 -20.64
N ASP A 3 -1.18 37.25 -19.64
CA ASP A 3 0.11 36.60 -19.85
C ASP A 3 0.61 35.91 -18.59
N TRP A 4 0.56 34.57 -18.61
CA TRP A 4 1.62 33.69 -18.09
C TRP A 4 1.35 32.25 -18.55
N MET A 5 1.75 31.92 -19.79
CA MET A 5 1.99 30.53 -20.18
C MET A 5 3.39 30.13 -19.71
N VAL A 6 3.48 29.51 -18.53
CA VAL A 6 4.69 28.78 -18.14
C VAL A 6 4.58 27.37 -18.72
N THR A 7 5.08 27.19 -19.94
CA THR A 7 5.31 25.87 -20.55
C THR A 7 6.49 25.19 -19.85
N ARG A 8 6.23 24.50 -18.73
CA ARG A 8 7.20 23.54 -18.19
C ARG A 8 7.34 22.38 -19.18
N GLY A 9 8.52 22.27 -19.81
CA GLY A 9 8.86 21.17 -20.72
C GLY A 9 8.67 19.79 -20.06
N PRO A 10 8.43 18.73 -20.86
CA PRO A 10 8.18 17.40 -20.33
C PRO A 10 9.41 16.87 -19.59
N SER A 11 9.27 16.63 -18.28
CA SER A 11 10.32 16.02 -17.46
C SER A 11 10.75 14.67 -18.05
N PRO A 12 12.03 14.28 -17.95
CA PRO A 12 12.52 13.01 -18.46
C PRO A 12 11.72 11.86 -17.83
N ARG A 13 10.99 11.12 -18.70
CA ARG A 13 10.15 9.98 -18.34
C ARG A 13 10.98 8.94 -17.59
N ARG A 14 10.90 8.92 -16.26
CA ARG A 14 11.41 7.81 -15.45
C ARG A 14 10.70 6.53 -15.90
N ARG A 15 11.47 5.54 -16.34
CA ARG A 15 10.97 4.22 -16.75
C ARG A 15 10.10 3.65 -15.61
N PRO A 16 8.83 3.29 -15.84
CA PRO A 16 8.07 2.54 -14.85
C PRO A 16 8.77 1.19 -14.69
N ARG A 17 9.40 0.98 -13.52
CA ARG A 17 9.91 -0.34 -13.15
C ARG A 17 8.69 -1.25 -13.05
N ALA A 18 8.68 -2.35 -13.81
CA ALA A 18 7.69 -3.40 -13.64
C ALA A 18 7.76 -3.85 -12.17
N LEU A 19 6.77 -3.47 -11.37
CA LEU A 19 6.65 -3.98 -10.02
C LEU A 19 6.38 -5.49 -10.17
N SER A 20 7.15 -6.31 -9.45
CA SER A 20 6.95 -7.76 -9.51
C SER A 20 5.51 -8.08 -9.07
N PRO A 21 4.85 -9.09 -9.66
CA PRO A 21 3.48 -9.48 -9.30
C PRO A 21 3.31 -9.69 -7.78
N LEU A 22 4.37 -10.16 -7.12
CA LEU A 22 4.44 -10.34 -5.67
C LEU A 22 4.38 -9.02 -4.89
N ARG A 23 5.09 -7.97 -5.32
CA ARG A 23 5.05 -6.65 -4.65
C ARG A 23 3.68 -6.01 -4.77
N GLU A 24 2.99 -6.23 -5.87
CA GLU A 24 1.63 -5.72 -6.07
C GLU A 24 0.63 -6.49 -5.21
N HIS A 25 0.76 -7.83 -5.16
CA HIS A 25 -0.04 -8.66 -4.27
C HIS A 25 0.13 -8.28 -2.79
N LEU A 26 1.37 -8.21 -2.29
CA LEU A 26 1.67 -7.81 -0.90
C LEU A 26 1.17 -6.40 -0.57
N ARG A 27 1.19 -5.49 -1.54
CA ARG A 27 0.71 -4.13 -1.36
C ARG A 27 -0.82 -4.04 -1.34
N ASP A 28 -1.50 -4.93 -2.03
CA ASP A 28 -2.97 -4.97 -2.05
C ASP A 28 -3.51 -5.72 -0.81
N THR A 29 -2.76 -6.69 -0.28
CA THR A 29 -3.09 -7.39 0.98
C THR A 29 -3.18 -6.44 2.17
N PHE A 30 -4.31 -6.45 2.88
CA PHE A 30 -4.56 -5.59 4.05
C PHE A 30 -3.76 -6.03 5.29
N TRP A 31 -3.73 -7.34 5.55
CA TRP A 31 -3.16 -7.93 6.77
C TRP A 31 -1.62 -7.96 6.79
N PHE A 32 -0.97 -7.85 5.63
CA PHE A 32 0.48 -7.94 5.55
C PHE A 32 1.22 -6.81 6.27
N ALA A 33 0.73 -5.57 6.17
CA ALA A 33 1.39 -4.43 6.82
C ALA A 33 1.31 -4.51 8.36
N PRO A 34 0.15 -4.84 8.97
CA PRO A 34 0.08 -5.07 10.41
C PRO A 34 0.93 -6.25 10.90
N THR A 35 0.89 -7.40 10.22
CA THR A 35 1.70 -8.56 10.63
C THR A 35 3.20 -8.28 10.52
N ALA A 36 3.63 -7.61 9.45
CA ALA A 36 5.03 -7.21 9.29
C ALA A 36 5.45 -6.20 10.39
N ALA A 37 4.58 -5.29 10.81
CA ALA A 37 4.88 -4.34 11.87
C ALA A 37 4.97 -5.01 13.25
N MET A 38 4.14 -6.03 13.54
CA MET A 38 4.29 -6.83 14.76
C MET A 38 5.62 -7.58 14.80
N VAL A 39 6.01 -8.21 13.69
CA VAL A 39 7.31 -8.89 13.62
C VAL A 39 8.46 -7.87 13.73
N GLY A 40 8.32 -6.72 13.07
CA GLY A 40 9.29 -5.64 13.15
C GLY A 40 9.45 -5.10 14.57
N VAL A 41 8.36 -4.93 15.32
CA VAL A 41 8.44 -4.40 16.69
C VAL A 41 9.10 -5.36 17.65
N PHE A 42 8.99 -6.68 17.42
CA PHE A 42 9.72 -7.68 18.20
C PHE A 42 11.24 -7.53 18.01
N VAL A 43 11.69 -7.30 16.77
CA VAL A 43 13.12 -7.05 16.49
C VAL A 43 13.59 -5.73 17.12
N VAL A 44 12.77 -4.68 17.04
CA VAL A 44 13.09 -3.39 17.69
C VAL A 44 13.15 -3.53 19.21
N TRP A 45 12.24 -4.32 19.81
CA TRP A 45 12.24 -4.60 21.24
C TRP A 45 13.51 -5.36 21.67
N LEU A 46 13.93 -6.39 20.92
CA LEU A 46 15.20 -7.09 21.19
C LEU A 46 16.41 -6.14 21.14
N ALA A 47 16.45 -5.27 20.12
CA ALA A 47 17.53 -4.28 20.01
C ALA A 47 17.51 -3.28 21.19
N ALA A 48 16.32 -2.85 21.62
CA ALA A 48 16.17 -1.99 22.79
C ALA A 48 16.59 -2.70 24.08
N GLN A 49 16.28 -4.00 24.22
CA GLN A 49 16.69 -4.82 25.36
C GLN A 49 18.22 -4.93 25.46
N GLU A 50 18.91 -5.14 24.33
CA GLU A 50 20.38 -5.18 24.31
C GLU A 50 21.00 -3.83 24.65
N LEU A 51 20.39 -2.72 24.21
CA LEU A 51 20.82 -1.38 24.59
C LEU A 51 20.65 -1.12 26.10
N ASP A 52 19.49 -1.49 26.65
CA ASP A 52 19.21 -1.37 28.08
C ASP A 52 20.17 -2.23 28.91
N ALA A 53 20.48 -3.46 28.47
CA ALA A 53 21.47 -4.32 29.12
C ALA A 53 22.90 -3.76 29.02
N ALA A 54 23.28 -3.19 27.87
CA ALA A 54 24.59 -2.56 27.70
C ALA A 54 24.76 -1.32 28.58
N LEU A 55 23.70 -0.52 28.76
CA LEU A 55 23.69 0.63 29.67
C LEU A 55 23.94 0.19 31.12
N VAL A 56 23.26 -0.86 31.57
CA VAL A 56 23.46 -1.40 32.93
C VAL A 56 24.87 -1.93 33.13
N ARG A 57 25.42 -2.68 32.16
CA ARG A 57 26.81 -3.17 32.24
C ARG A 57 27.81 -2.02 32.36
N SER A 58 27.65 -0.96 31.56
CA SER A 58 28.52 0.22 31.65
C SER A 58 28.48 0.89 33.03
N LEU A 59 27.29 1.08 33.59
CA LEU A 59 27.14 1.70 34.91
C LEU A 59 27.69 0.81 36.05
N GLN A 60 27.54 -0.51 35.92
CA GLN A 60 28.12 -1.47 36.87
C GLN A 60 29.65 -1.51 36.80
N ASP A 61 30.23 -1.45 35.59
CA ASP A 61 31.68 -1.41 35.38
C ASP A 61 32.29 -0.12 35.95
N ASP A 62 31.56 1.00 35.86
CA ASP A 62 31.95 2.30 36.44
C ASP A 62 31.69 2.38 37.97
N GLY A 63 30.98 1.41 38.54
CA GLY A 63 30.63 1.36 39.96
C GLY A 63 29.56 2.35 40.41
N ASP A 64 28.83 2.96 39.46
CA ASP A 64 27.81 3.99 39.72
C ASP A 64 26.44 3.37 40.03
N TYR A 65 26.35 2.76 41.21
CA TYR A 65 25.11 2.10 41.68
C TYR A 65 24.02 3.09 42.08
N ASP A 66 24.37 4.35 42.41
CA ASP A 66 23.40 5.37 42.80
C ASP A 66 22.56 5.79 41.59
N THR A 67 23.20 6.08 40.45
CA THR A 67 22.52 6.35 39.18
C THR A 67 21.66 5.15 38.76
N LEU A 68 22.18 3.93 38.88
CA LEU A 68 21.42 2.72 38.52
C LEU A 68 20.16 2.55 39.38
N ALA A 69 20.23 2.85 40.67
CA ALA A 69 19.08 2.83 41.57
C ALA A 69 18.03 3.89 41.21
N GLU A 70 18.44 5.10 40.82
CA GLU A 70 17.53 6.13 40.31
C GLU A 70 16.83 5.71 39.02
N LEU A 71 17.57 5.12 38.06
CA LEU A 71 16.99 4.64 36.81
C LEU A 71 16.02 3.48 37.02
N LEU A 72 16.30 2.58 37.96
CA LEU A 72 15.40 1.49 38.37
C LEU A 72 14.09 2.04 38.95
N ARG A 73 14.16 3.07 39.81
CA ARG A 73 12.97 3.73 40.36
C ARG A 73 12.15 4.41 39.26
N PHE A 74 12.81 5.13 38.36
CA PHE A 74 12.14 5.77 37.22
C PHE A 74 11.47 4.74 36.29
N ALA A 75 12.12 3.60 36.06
CA ALA A 75 11.55 2.51 35.28
C ALA A 75 10.29 1.95 35.95
N ASP A 76 10.29 1.75 37.27
CA ASP A 76 9.12 1.23 37.97
C ASP A 76 7.93 2.23 37.93
N ASP A 77 8.20 3.53 37.99
CA ASP A 77 7.18 4.56 37.74
C ASP A 77 6.64 4.47 36.30
N ALA A 78 7.52 4.28 35.31
CA ALA A 78 7.15 4.12 33.91
C ALA A 78 6.32 2.86 33.64
N LYS A 79 6.52 1.77 34.40
CA LYS A 79 5.73 0.53 34.31
C LYS A 79 4.25 0.78 34.46
N THR A 80 3.85 1.66 35.38
CA THR A 80 2.44 2.03 35.59
C THR A 80 1.85 2.69 34.35
N VAL A 81 2.61 3.60 33.72
CA VAL A 81 2.22 4.27 32.48
C VAL A 81 2.14 3.27 31.33
N VAL A 82 3.14 2.41 31.16
CA VAL A 82 3.16 1.38 30.11
C VAL A 82 2.00 0.38 30.28
N SER A 83 1.68 -0.01 31.51
CA SER A 83 0.53 -0.87 31.81
C SER A 83 -0.80 -0.20 31.43
N ALA A 84 -1.00 1.05 31.84
CA ALA A 84 -2.19 1.82 31.48
C ALA A 84 -2.34 1.98 29.96
N VAL A 85 -1.23 2.24 29.26
CA VAL A 85 -1.18 2.31 27.80
C VAL A 85 -1.56 0.97 27.17
N GLY A 86 -1.04 -0.16 27.67
CA GLY A 86 -1.34 -1.49 27.15
C GLY A 86 -2.83 -1.79 27.17
N SER A 87 -3.49 -1.50 28.31
CA SER A 87 -4.95 -1.62 28.43
C SER A 87 -5.70 -0.66 27.49
N ALA A 88 -5.28 0.61 27.42
CA ALA A 88 -5.92 1.60 26.55
C ALA A 88 -5.82 1.23 25.06
N MET A 89 -4.67 0.68 24.63
CA MET A 89 -4.45 0.25 23.24
C MET A 89 -5.37 -0.89 22.82
N MET A 90 -5.69 -1.82 23.73
CA MET A 90 -6.66 -2.90 23.45
C MET A 90 -8.04 -2.33 23.10
N THR A 91 -8.54 -1.38 23.91
CA THR A 91 -9.81 -0.68 23.63
C THR A 91 -9.72 0.10 22.32
N PHE A 92 -8.59 0.77 22.09
CA PHE A 92 -8.39 1.61 20.91
C PHE A 92 -8.41 0.81 19.60
N ILE A 93 -7.82 -0.39 19.59
CA ILE A 93 -7.90 -1.32 18.45
C ILE A 93 -9.36 -1.67 18.15
N GLY A 94 -10.17 -1.95 19.19
CA GLY A 94 -11.60 -2.21 19.04
C GLY A 94 -12.36 -1.04 18.42
N VAL A 95 -12.12 0.19 18.91
CA VAL A 95 -12.73 1.41 18.37
C VAL A 95 -12.39 1.60 16.88
N VAL A 96 -11.12 1.42 16.52
CA VAL A 96 -10.66 1.59 15.13
C VAL A 96 -11.27 0.53 14.22
N PHE A 97 -11.37 -0.72 14.69
CA PHE A 97 -12.03 -1.79 13.95
C PHE A 97 -13.51 -1.50 13.74
N SER A 98 -14.23 -1.05 14.78
CA SER A 98 -15.64 -0.65 14.70
C SER A 98 -15.84 0.52 13.72
N ILE A 99 -15.05 1.59 13.82
CA ILE A 99 -15.10 2.71 12.87
C ILE A 99 -14.80 2.23 11.45
N SER A 100 -13.82 1.32 11.28
CA SER A 100 -13.48 0.75 9.97
C SER A 100 -14.65 -0.03 9.38
N LEU A 101 -15.30 -0.87 10.20
CA LEU A 101 -16.44 -1.67 9.78
C LEU A 101 -17.62 -0.79 9.39
N VAL A 102 -17.95 0.21 10.21
CA VAL A 102 -19.00 1.20 9.90
C VAL A 102 -18.67 1.96 8.62
N ALA A 103 -17.41 2.38 8.44
CA ALA A 103 -16.98 3.05 7.21
C ALA A 103 -17.13 2.17 5.97
N VAL A 104 -16.81 0.87 6.07
CA VAL A 104 -17.02 -0.11 4.98
C VAL A 104 -18.51 -0.33 4.72
N GLN A 105 -19.32 -0.46 5.76
CA GLN A 105 -20.77 -0.62 5.65
C GLN A 105 -21.42 0.59 4.98
N MET A 106 -21.14 1.81 5.47
CA MET A 106 -21.61 3.05 4.86
C MET A 106 -21.12 3.19 3.42
N ALA A 107 -19.86 2.85 3.15
CA ALA A 107 -19.34 2.90 1.80
C ALA A 107 -20.04 1.92 0.86
N SER A 108 -20.44 0.73 1.34
CA SER A 108 -21.21 -0.24 0.55
C SER A 108 -22.68 0.18 0.38
N GLY A 109 -23.23 0.89 1.37
CA GLY A 109 -24.61 1.39 1.39
C GLY A 109 -24.84 2.68 0.61
N GLN A 110 -23.87 3.59 0.60
CA GLN A 110 -23.94 4.88 -0.12
C GLN A 110 -23.18 4.86 -1.45
N PHE A 111 -22.19 3.99 -1.61
CA PHE A 111 -21.38 3.88 -2.83
C PHE A 111 -21.39 2.48 -3.42
N THR A 112 -21.06 2.40 -4.71
CA THR A 112 -20.88 1.13 -5.41
C THR A 112 -19.75 0.31 -4.78
N PRO A 113 -19.82 -1.04 -4.73
CA PRO A 113 -18.76 -1.91 -4.19
C PRO A 113 -17.34 -1.62 -4.71
N ARG A 114 -17.23 -0.90 -5.83
CA ARG A 114 -15.98 -0.43 -6.43
C ARG A 114 -15.28 0.68 -5.64
N VAL A 115 -16.02 1.54 -4.95
CA VAL A 115 -15.51 2.64 -4.11
C VAL A 115 -15.05 2.12 -2.75
N VAL A 116 -15.74 1.12 -2.18
CA VAL A 116 -15.33 0.42 -0.95
C VAL A 116 -13.90 -0.11 -1.05
N ARG A 117 -13.46 -0.58 -2.22
CA ARG A 117 -12.09 -1.05 -2.43
C ARG A 117 -11.02 0.03 -2.22
N LEU A 118 -11.38 1.30 -2.40
CA LEU A 118 -10.49 2.43 -2.13
C LEU A 118 -10.18 2.56 -0.63
N PHE A 119 -11.08 2.10 0.24
CA PHE A 119 -10.90 2.02 1.69
C PHE A 119 -9.81 1.01 2.06
N VAL A 120 -9.92 -0.22 1.54
CA VAL A 120 -8.96 -1.32 1.80
C VAL A 120 -7.55 -0.98 1.31
N ARG A 121 -7.44 -0.18 0.25
CA ARG A 121 -6.16 0.27 -0.32
C ARG A 121 -5.57 1.52 0.32
N SER A 122 -6.24 2.11 1.31
CA SER A 122 -5.78 3.32 1.98
C SER A 122 -4.47 3.07 2.76
N ARG A 123 -3.42 3.81 2.42
CA ARG A 123 -2.13 3.72 3.13
C ARG A 123 -2.22 4.19 4.58
N ILE A 124 -3.05 5.21 4.85
CA ILE A 124 -3.26 5.73 6.20
C ILE A 124 -3.87 4.63 7.06
N THR A 125 -4.94 3.98 6.58
CA THR A 125 -5.57 2.87 7.30
C THR A 125 -4.57 1.75 7.59
N LYS A 126 -3.80 1.29 6.58
CA LYS A 126 -2.78 0.26 6.78
C LYS A 126 -1.70 0.67 7.79
N ALA A 127 -1.23 1.92 7.74
CA ALA A 127 -0.22 2.44 8.66
C ALA A 127 -0.75 2.55 10.09
N THR A 128 -1.98 3.05 10.27
CA THR A 128 -2.64 3.15 11.58
C THR A 128 -2.80 1.78 12.22
N PHE A 129 -3.36 0.79 11.50
CA PHE A 129 -3.49 -0.57 12.02
C PHE A 129 -2.14 -1.20 12.34
N ALA A 130 -1.12 -0.98 11.50
CA ALA A 130 0.21 -1.51 11.72
C ALA A 130 0.87 -0.93 12.97
N VAL A 131 0.83 0.38 13.15
CA VAL A 131 1.42 1.04 14.32
C VAL A 131 0.64 0.71 15.60
N PHE A 132 -0.69 0.61 15.56
CA PHE A 132 -1.46 0.35 16.78
C PHE A 132 -1.22 -1.06 17.29
N LEU A 133 -1.21 -2.03 16.38
CA LEU A 133 -0.96 -3.42 16.74
C LEU A 133 0.51 -3.62 17.17
N ALA A 134 1.47 -2.95 16.52
CA ALA A 134 2.86 -2.92 16.96
C ALA A 134 3.02 -2.27 18.33
N THR A 135 2.37 -1.15 18.61
CA THR A 135 2.43 -0.46 19.91
C THR A 135 1.83 -1.33 21.00
N PHE A 136 0.70 -2.00 20.75
CA PHE A 136 0.11 -2.95 21.68
C PHE A 136 1.06 -4.11 21.99
N VAL A 137 1.62 -4.77 20.96
CA VAL A 137 2.59 -5.85 21.15
C VAL A 137 3.83 -5.36 21.90
N LEU A 138 4.35 -4.18 21.56
CA LEU A 138 5.48 -3.56 22.27
C LEU A 138 5.17 -3.38 23.75
N THR A 139 4.00 -2.83 24.11
CA THR A 139 3.65 -2.63 25.52
C THR A 139 3.61 -3.96 26.30
N LEU A 140 3.14 -5.04 25.68
CA LEU A 140 3.15 -6.38 26.29
C LEU A 140 4.58 -6.92 26.48
N LEU A 141 5.46 -6.75 25.48
CA LEU A 141 6.86 -7.18 25.55
C LEU A 141 7.68 -6.36 26.56
N VAL A 142 7.43 -5.06 26.64
CA VAL A 142 8.08 -4.20 27.63
C VAL A 142 7.59 -4.55 29.04
N LEU A 143 6.30 -4.88 29.22
CA LEU A 143 5.79 -5.37 30.50
C LEU A 143 6.50 -6.65 30.99
N THR A 144 6.90 -7.56 30.10
CA THR A 144 7.69 -8.74 30.49
C THR A 144 9.14 -8.43 30.86
N SER A 145 9.63 -7.22 30.56
CA SER A 145 11.00 -6.79 30.84
C SER A 145 11.14 -6.10 32.21
N TYR A 146 10.04 -5.76 32.88
CA TYR A 146 10.06 -5.21 34.23
C TYR A 146 10.19 -6.30 35.29
N ASP A 147 11.30 -6.30 36.01
CA ASP A 147 11.47 -7.11 37.21
C ASP A 147 11.07 -6.31 38.46
N SER A 148 10.16 -6.84 39.27
CA SER A 148 9.59 -6.14 40.42
C SER A 148 10.51 -6.15 41.66
N ASN A 149 11.61 -6.91 41.65
CA ASN A 149 12.55 -7.04 42.78
C ASN A 149 14.02 -7.01 42.35
N ALA A 150 14.36 -6.19 41.34
CA ALA A 150 15.74 -6.07 40.89
C ALA A 150 16.59 -5.34 41.94
N ASP A 151 17.52 -6.06 42.59
CA ASP A 151 18.63 -5.44 43.32
C ASP A 151 19.58 -4.79 42.29
N PRO A 152 19.98 -3.51 42.45
CA PRO A 152 20.92 -2.84 41.55
C PRO A 152 22.19 -3.65 41.25
N ARG A 153 22.61 -4.53 42.17
CA ARG A 153 23.81 -5.36 42.03
C ARG A 153 23.60 -6.63 41.19
N THR A 154 22.37 -7.08 41.01
CA THR A 154 22.02 -8.28 40.22
C THR A 154 21.11 -7.99 39.04
N ALA A 155 20.64 -6.74 38.90
CA ALA A 155 19.85 -6.27 37.77
C ALA A 155 20.61 -6.50 36.45
N THR A 156 19.95 -7.20 35.51
CA THR A 156 20.50 -7.51 34.19
C THR A 156 20.09 -6.50 33.12
N SER A 157 19.03 -5.72 33.36
CA SER A 157 18.56 -4.65 32.47
C SER A 157 17.64 -3.67 33.21
N VAL A 158 17.66 -2.40 32.81
CA VAL A 158 16.66 -1.40 33.21
C VAL A 158 15.89 -0.99 31.95
N PRO A 159 14.56 -1.19 31.87
CA PRO A 159 13.78 -1.01 30.62
C PRO A 159 13.52 0.47 30.29
N LEU A 160 14.56 1.29 30.22
CA LEU A 160 14.45 2.74 30.01
C LEU A 160 14.29 3.09 28.53
N VAL A 161 15.16 2.56 27.66
CA VAL A 161 15.06 2.75 26.21
C VAL A 161 13.75 2.16 25.71
N GLN A 162 13.36 1.00 26.23
CA GLN A 162 12.07 0.37 25.97
C GLN A 162 10.87 1.26 26.37
N SER A 163 10.94 1.93 27.52
CA SER A 163 9.88 2.85 27.99
C SER A 163 9.77 4.10 27.12
N VAL A 164 10.90 4.72 26.78
CA VAL A 164 10.95 5.88 25.88
C VAL A 164 10.40 5.51 24.50
N LEU A 165 10.81 4.36 23.96
CA LEU A 165 10.30 3.85 22.70
C LEU A 165 8.78 3.64 22.73
N THR A 166 8.26 3.11 23.85
CA THR A 166 6.81 2.93 24.04
C THR A 166 6.09 4.27 24.00
N LEU A 167 6.58 5.28 24.71
CA LEU A 167 5.98 6.62 24.72
C LEU A 167 5.97 7.25 23.32
N VAL A 168 7.07 7.11 22.55
CA VAL A 168 7.14 7.58 21.16
C VAL A 168 6.12 6.86 20.27
N MET A 169 5.96 5.55 20.43
CA MET A 169 4.98 4.76 19.69
C MET A 169 3.53 5.11 20.04
N VAL A 170 3.25 5.45 21.30
CA VAL A 170 1.93 5.96 21.72
C VAL A 170 1.65 7.32 21.09
N ALA A 171 2.61 8.25 21.15
CA ALA A 171 2.45 9.57 20.52
C ALA A 171 2.21 9.45 19.00
N LEU A 172 2.95 8.56 18.33
CA LEU A 172 2.74 8.25 16.92
C LEU A 172 1.35 7.63 16.67
N SER A 173 0.89 6.75 17.56
CA SER A 173 -0.44 6.15 17.48
C SER A 173 -1.55 7.20 17.58
N LEU A 174 -1.44 8.15 18.51
CA LEU A 174 -2.39 9.26 18.65
C LEU A 174 -2.43 10.13 17.39
N LEU A 175 -1.28 10.48 16.82
CA LEU A 175 -1.20 11.24 15.57
C LEU A 175 -1.86 10.48 14.40
N LEU A 176 -1.54 9.20 14.25
CA LEU A 176 -2.12 8.33 13.22
C LEU A 176 -3.62 8.13 13.39
N PHE A 177 -4.12 8.15 14.63
CA PHE A 177 -5.54 8.09 14.91
C PHE A 177 -6.27 9.31 14.35
N VAL A 178 -5.79 10.52 14.66
CA VAL A 178 -6.40 11.76 14.18
C VAL A 178 -6.39 11.79 12.65
N MET A 179 -5.28 11.37 12.02
CA MET A 179 -5.20 11.26 10.56
C MET A 179 -6.16 10.21 10.00
N TYR A 180 -6.31 9.07 10.67
CA TYR A 180 -7.24 8.00 10.29
C TYR A 180 -8.69 8.46 10.35
N VAL A 181 -9.12 9.06 11.46
CA VAL A 181 -10.47 9.61 11.62
C VAL A 181 -10.75 10.64 10.53
N ASN A 182 -9.84 11.59 10.31
CA ASN A 182 -10.00 12.62 9.27
C ASN A 182 -10.04 12.01 7.86
N ALA A 183 -9.23 10.98 7.58
CA ALA A 183 -9.29 10.26 6.31
C ALA A 183 -10.66 9.59 6.13
N THR A 184 -11.15 8.87 7.13
CA THR A 184 -12.45 8.19 7.11
C THR A 184 -13.60 9.19 6.94
N LEU A 185 -13.60 10.30 7.68
CA LEU A 185 -14.59 11.37 7.54
C LEU A 185 -14.59 11.99 6.13
N ARG A 186 -13.42 12.24 5.54
CA ARG A 186 -13.32 12.76 4.17
C ARG A 186 -13.84 11.77 3.14
N LEU A 187 -13.63 10.47 3.34
CA LEU A 187 -14.14 9.45 2.43
C LEU A 187 -15.68 9.35 2.45
N MET A 188 -16.33 9.72 3.56
CA MET A 188 -17.80 9.81 3.62
C MET A 188 -18.34 11.01 2.83
N ARG A 189 -17.53 12.02 2.52
CA ARG A 189 -17.95 13.14 1.67
C ARG A 189 -17.85 12.73 0.21
N VAL A 190 -19.00 12.53 -0.44
CA VAL A 190 -19.10 12.14 -1.86
C VAL A 190 -18.24 13.02 -2.76
N SER A 191 -18.21 14.34 -2.52
CA SER A 191 -17.40 15.29 -3.29
C SER A 191 -15.90 14.96 -3.29
N HIS A 192 -15.35 14.48 -2.18
CA HIS A 192 -13.93 14.08 -2.10
C HIS A 192 -13.66 12.79 -2.88
N VAL A 193 -14.60 11.84 -2.84
CA VAL A 193 -14.50 10.60 -3.61
C VAL A 193 -14.53 10.90 -5.11
N ILE A 194 -15.46 11.74 -5.56
CA ILE A 194 -15.55 12.20 -6.95
C ILE A 194 -14.26 12.89 -7.38
N ALA A 195 -13.78 13.87 -6.60
CA ALA A 195 -12.55 14.60 -6.90
C ALA A 195 -11.33 13.66 -7.03
N ARG A 196 -11.24 12.65 -6.15
CA ARG A 196 -10.16 11.66 -6.18
C ARG A 196 -10.23 10.74 -7.41
N ILE A 197 -11.42 10.25 -7.77
CA ILE A 197 -11.62 9.42 -8.96
C ILE A 197 -11.32 10.24 -10.23
N ALA A 198 -11.77 11.50 -10.28
CA ALA A 198 -11.51 12.40 -11.39
C ALA A 198 -10.00 12.67 -11.55
N ALA A 199 -9.30 12.98 -10.46
CA ALA A 199 -7.86 13.23 -10.48
C ALA A 199 -7.06 12.01 -10.99
N GLU A 200 -7.40 10.80 -10.53
CA GLU A 200 -6.74 9.58 -11.02
C GLU A 200 -7.09 9.30 -12.49
N SER A 201 -8.34 9.56 -12.91
CA SER A 201 -8.76 9.43 -14.31
C SER A 201 -7.99 10.39 -15.22
N PHE A 202 -7.87 11.66 -14.85
CA PHE A 202 -7.08 12.64 -15.61
C PHE A 202 -5.60 12.27 -15.69
N ARG A 203 -5.04 11.72 -14.61
CA ARG A 203 -3.66 11.22 -14.60
C ARG A 203 -3.45 10.09 -15.60
N VAL A 204 -4.40 9.16 -15.71
CA VAL A 204 -4.35 8.07 -16.70
C VAL A 204 -4.54 8.62 -18.10
N ALA A 205 -5.49 9.54 -18.31
CA ALA A 205 -5.73 10.19 -19.59
C ALA A 205 -4.48 10.92 -20.11
N ALA A 206 -3.75 11.63 -19.24
CA ALA A 206 -2.51 12.32 -19.60
C ALA A 206 -1.36 11.38 -20.03
N LEU A 207 -1.44 10.08 -19.68
CA LEU A 207 -0.48 9.06 -20.10
C LEU A 207 -0.90 8.36 -21.40
N MET A 208 -2.13 8.56 -21.87
CA MET A 208 -2.59 7.93 -23.10
C MET A 208 -1.93 8.58 -24.33
N PRO A 209 -1.56 7.79 -25.35
CA PRO A 209 -1.08 8.34 -26.61
C PRO A 209 -2.14 9.26 -27.21
N VAL A 210 -1.76 10.47 -27.61
CA VAL A 210 -2.61 11.33 -28.45
C VAL A 210 -2.82 10.58 -29.77
N PRO A 211 -4.07 10.41 -30.24
CA PRO A 211 -4.32 9.83 -31.56
C PRO A 211 -3.52 10.63 -32.59
N ALA A 212 -2.61 9.95 -33.31
CA ALA A 212 -2.00 10.59 -34.48
C ALA A 212 -3.13 10.90 -35.46
N GLY A 213 -3.26 12.17 -35.88
CA GLY A 213 -4.36 12.65 -36.73
C GLY A 213 -4.37 12.11 -38.17
N GLY A 214 -3.82 10.92 -38.40
CA GLY A 214 -3.86 10.21 -39.68
C GLY A 214 -4.49 8.84 -39.49
N GLY A 215 -5.17 8.33 -40.51
CA GLY A 215 -5.76 6.98 -40.50
C GLY A 215 -4.75 5.92 -40.07
N ALA A 216 -5.23 4.88 -39.38
CA ALA A 216 -4.37 3.79 -38.94
C ALA A 216 -3.62 3.22 -40.18
N PRO A 217 -2.29 3.11 -40.15
CA PRO A 217 -1.55 2.54 -41.27
C PRO A 217 -2.12 1.17 -41.60
N GLY A 218 -2.32 0.89 -42.89
CA GLY A 218 -2.82 -0.39 -43.37
C GLY A 218 -1.99 -1.52 -42.78
N LEU A 219 -2.61 -2.30 -41.90
CA LEU A 219 -1.96 -3.46 -41.31
C LEU A 219 -1.89 -4.52 -42.42
N GLY A 220 -0.69 -5.04 -42.71
CA GLY A 220 -0.53 -6.17 -43.63
C GLY A 220 -1.33 -7.41 -43.19
N PRO A 221 -1.28 -8.53 -43.93
CA PRO A 221 -2.05 -9.73 -43.56
C PRO A 221 -1.64 -10.23 -42.17
N VAL A 222 -2.61 -10.82 -41.45
CA VAL A 222 -2.34 -11.47 -40.17
C VAL A 222 -1.58 -12.76 -40.42
N THR A 223 -0.38 -12.88 -39.87
CA THR A 223 0.47 -14.06 -40.03
C THR A 223 0.43 -14.99 -38.82
N ALA A 224 0.02 -14.50 -37.64
CA ALA A 224 -0.16 -15.34 -36.46
C ALA A 224 -1.11 -14.73 -35.42
N TRP A 225 -1.67 -15.59 -34.57
CA TRP A 225 -2.44 -15.23 -33.39
C TRP A 225 -1.80 -15.78 -32.12
N PHE A 226 -1.80 -14.97 -31.07
CA PHE A 226 -1.47 -15.42 -29.72
C PHE A 226 -2.71 -15.39 -28.85
N ALA A 227 -3.04 -16.53 -28.27
CA ALA A 227 -4.10 -16.67 -27.29
C ALA A 227 -3.56 -16.55 -25.86
N HIS A 228 -4.40 -16.05 -24.96
CA HIS A 228 -4.18 -16.06 -23.52
C HIS A 228 -4.09 -17.50 -23.02
N ASP A 229 -3.03 -17.84 -22.30
CA ASP A 229 -2.78 -19.17 -21.74
C ASP A 229 -2.84 -19.20 -20.21
N GLY A 230 -3.08 -18.04 -19.57
CA GLY A 230 -3.15 -17.90 -18.11
C GLY A 230 -4.55 -18.11 -17.53
N GLN A 231 -4.67 -17.90 -16.22
CA GLN A 231 -5.95 -17.94 -15.51
C GLN A 231 -6.93 -16.89 -16.03
N ALA A 232 -8.23 -17.19 -15.90
CA ALA A 232 -9.27 -16.24 -16.25
C ALA A 232 -9.20 -14.97 -15.38
N GLY A 233 -9.41 -13.81 -15.98
CA GLY A 233 -9.35 -12.54 -15.26
C GLY A 233 -9.40 -11.32 -16.17
N VAL A 234 -9.29 -10.15 -15.58
CA VAL A 234 -9.32 -8.87 -16.27
C VAL A 234 -7.92 -8.47 -16.73
N LEU A 235 -7.78 -7.98 -17.97
CA LEU A 235 -6.54 -7.38 -18.46
C LEU A 235 -6.28 -6.06 -17.72
N ARG A 236 -5.23 -6.03 -16.90
CA ARG A 236 -4.89 -4.90 -16.01
C ARG A 236 -3.86 -3.96 -16.59
N ASP A 237 -2.83 -4.51 -17.23
CA ASP A 237 -1.69 -3.74 -17.69
C ASP A 237 -1.10 -4.35 -18.95
N VAL A 238 -0.65 -3.48 -19.85
CA VAL A 238 0.07 -3.85 -21.07
C VAL A 238 1.42 -3.16 -21.08
N HIS A 239 2.49 -3.95 -21.15
CA HIS A 239 3.84 -3.43 -21.24
C HIS A 239 4.16 -3.00 -22.68
N VAL A 240 3.59 -1.88 -23.12
CA VAL A 240 3.69 -1.35 -24.50
C VAL A 240 5.15 -1.26 -24.97
N ALA A 241 6.06 -0.76 -24.13
CA ALA A 241 7.49 -0.65 -24.50
C ALA A 241 8.16 -2.01 -24.78
N ARG A 242 7.71 -3.10 -24.14
CA ARG A 242 8.20 -4.46 -24.42
C ARG A 242 7.63 -4.94 -25.76
N LEU A 243 6.33 -4.77 -25.98
CA LEU A 243 5.68 -5.13 -27.25
C LEU A 243 6.34 -4.40 -28.44
N VAL A 244 6.58 -3.09 -28.32
CA VAL A 244 7.26 -2.30 -29.35
C VAL A 244 8.69 -2.81 -29.61
N ARG A 245 9.44 -3.19 -28.57
CA ARG A 245 10.78 -3.75 -28.73
C ARG A 245 10.76 -5.09 -29.47
N VAL A 246 9.81 -5.97 -29.15
CA VAL A 246 9.63 -7.26 -29.83
C VAL A 246 9.22 -7.05 -31.28
N ALA A 247 8.26 -6.15 -31.52
CA ALA A 247 7.79 -5.77 -32.86
C ALA A 247 8.94 -5.28 -33.74
N ARG A 248 9.74 -4.32 -33.24
CA ARG A 248 10.92 -3.79 -33.95
C ARG A 248 11.97 -4.86 -34.25
N LYS A 249 12.25 -5.75 -33.29
CA LYS A 249 13.26 -6.82 -33.46
C LYS A 249 12.89 -7.80 -34.58
N HIS A 250 11.60 -8.04 -34.82
CA HIS A 250 11.12 -9.03 -35.79
C HIS A 250 10.52 -8.40 -37.05
N GLY A 251 10.51 -7.05 -37.16
CA GLY A 251 9.90 -6.37 -38.29
C GLY A 251 8.40 -6.63 -38.44
N VAL A 252 7.68 -6.83 -37.34
CA VAL A 252 6.23 -7.13 -37.33
C VAL A 252 5.44 -6.01 -36.70
N VAL A 253 4.14 -5.94 -37.01
CA VAL A 253 3.19 -5.10 -36.28
C VAL A 253 2.36 -5.98 -35.35
N LEU A 254 2.37 -5.65 -34.06
CA LEU A 254 1.58 -6.33 -33.04
C LEU A 254 0.32 -5.51 -32.77
N ARG A 255 -0.84 -6.08 -33.08
CA ARG A 255 -2.15 -5.50 -32.75
C ARG A 255 -2.67 -6.15 -31.47
N LEU A 256 -2.82 -5.35 -30.43
CA LEU A 256 -3.54 -5.76 -29.22
C LEU A 256 -5.03 -5.84 -29.52
N VAL A 257 -5.61 -7.01 -29.28
CA VAL A 257 -7.03 -7.29 -29.58
C VAL A 257 -7.94 -6.83 -28.43
N PRO A 258 -7.70 -7.24 -27.16
CA PRO A 258 -8.48 -6.74 -26.03
C PRO A 258 -8.05 -5.32 -25.63
N ARG A 259 -8.96 -4.61 -24.99
CA ARG A 259 -8.69 -3.34 -24.31
C ARG A 259 -8.39 -3.60 -22.84
N ILE A 260 -7.66 -2.67 -22.20
CA ILE A 260 -7.50 -2.68 -20.74
C ILE A 260 -8.89 -2.69 -20.10
N GLY A 261 -9.10 -3.60 -19.16
CA GLY A 261 -10.38 -3.79 -18.48
C GLY A 261 -11.28 -4.89 -19.07
N ASP A 262 -10.92 -5.50 -20.20
CA ASP A 262 -11.63 -6.64 -20.77
C ASP A 262 -11.34 -7.93 -19.99
N PHE A 263 -12.33 -8.82 -19.90
CA PHE A 263 -12.19 -10.13 -19.26
C PHE A 263 -11.66 -11.15 -20.27
N LEU A 264 -10.61 -11.88 -19.89
CA LEU A 264 -9.92 -12.88 -20.69
C LEU A 264 -10.07 -14.25 -20.05
N VAL A 265 -10.33 -15.26 -20.88
CA VAL A 265 -10.32 -16.68 -20.50
C VAL A 265 -9.20 -17.41 -21.26
N PRO A 266 -8.74 -18.58 -20.79
CA PRO A 266 -7.80 -19.39 -21.58
C PRO A 266 -8.33 -19.59 -23.01
N GLY A 267 -7.49 -19.34 -24.00
CA GLY A 267 -7.84 -19.42 -25.42
C GLY A 267 -8.29 -18.10 -26.07
N THR A 268 -8.60 -17.04 -25.30
CA THR A 268 -8.97 -15.75 -25.88
C THR A 268 -7.81 -15.15 -26.71
N PRO A 269 -8.00 -14.75 -27.98
CA PRO A 269 -6.95 -14.11 -28.77
C PRO A 269 -6.58 -12.73 -28.18
N VAL A 270 -5.31 -12.55 -27.84
CA VAL A 270 -4.78 -11.33 -27.20
C VAL A 270 -3.93 -10.48 -28.14
N LEU A 271 -3.18 -11.10 -29.06
CA LEU A 271 -2.35 -10.39 -30.02
C LEU A 271 -2.52 -10.98 -31.42
N ALA A 272 -2.75 -10.11 -32.40
CA ALA A 272 -2.61 -10.43 -33.82
C ALA A 272 -1.25 -9.91 -34.31
N VAL A 273 -0.51 -10.76 -35.01
CA VAL A 273 0.76 -10.40 -35.65
C VAL A 273 0.54 -10.16 -37.13
N HIS A 274 1.00 -9.03 -37.61
CA HIS A 274 0.91 -8.64 -39.00
C HIS A 274 2.33 -8.50 -39.60
N GLY A 275 2.53 -9.01 -40.82
CA GLY A 275 3.82 -8.90 -41.52
C GLY A 275 4.75 -10.08 -41.26
N GLY A 276 6.04 -9.80 -41.00
CA GLY A 276 7.14 -10.79 -40.91
C GLY A 276 6.95 -11.98 -39.94
N PRO A 277 8.00 -12.79 -39.74
CA PRO A 277 7.91 -14.04 -38.99
C PRO A 277 7.44 -13.82 -37.55
N ALA A 278 6.50 -14.65 -37.10
CA ALA A 278 5.89 -14.52 -35.79
C ALA A 278 6.94 -14.63 -34.65
N PRO A 279 6.97 -13.69 -33.70
CA PRO A 279 7.88 -13.77 -32.56
C PRO A 279 7.55 -14.98 -31.68
N SER A 280 8.54 -15.54 -30.98
CA SER A 280 8.29 -16.67 -30.08
C SER A 280 7.38 -16.28 -28.90
N ARG A 281 6.55 -17.22 -28.41
CA ARG A 281 5.72 -17.03 -27.20
C ARG A 281 6.55 -16.51 -26.02
N ARG A 282 7.79 -17.01 -25.86
CA ARG A 282 8.72 -16.58 -24.80
C ARG A 282 9.05 -15.09 -24.86
N ALA A 283 9.20 -14.53 -26.07
CA ALA A 283 9.48 -13.10 -26.23
C ALA A 283 8.30 -12.20 -25.80
N LEU A 284 7.08 -12.71 -25.91
CA LEU A 284 5.84 -12.04 -25.51
C LEU A 284 5.44 -12.30 -24.05
N ARG A 285 6.14 -13.20 -23.33
CA ARG A 285 5.88 -13.44 -21.91
C ARG A 285 6.00 -12.15 -21.11
N TYR A 286 5.10 -11.99 -20.13
CA TYR A 286 5.01 -10.82 -19.25
C TYR A 286 4.75 -9.50 -19.99
N ALA A 287 4.25 -9.53 -21.23
CA ALA A 287 3.80 -8.32 -21.92
C ALA A 287 2.39 -7.90 -21.49
N LEU A 288 1.57 -8.85 -21.02
CA LEU A 288 0.22 -8.66 -20.54
C LEU A 288 0.14 -9.10 -19.07
N SER A 289 -0.57 -8.34 -18.26
CA SER A 289 -0.89 -8.68 -16.87
C SER A 289 -2.39 -8.88 -16.74
N VAL A 290 -2.79 -10.08 -16.33
CA VAL A 290 -4.19 -10.46 -16.10
C VAL A 290 -4.37 -10.79 -14.63
N GLY A 291 -5.47 -10.36 -14.04
CA GLY A 291 -5.84 -10.82 -12.72
C GLY A 291 -7.29 -10.58 -12.37
N VAL A 292 -7.73 -11.13 -11.23
CA VAL A 292 -9.14 -11.22 -10.83
C VAL A 292 -9.82 -9.84 -10.83
N GLU A 293 -9.18 -8.85 -10.23
CA GLU A 293 -9.73 -7.49 -10.10
C GLU A 293 -9.22 -6.50 -11.18
N ARG A 294 -10.12 -5.61 -11.62
CA ARG A 294 -9.80 -4.45 -12.48
C ARG A 294 -9.12 -3.34 -11.67
N THR A 295 -8.14 -2.65 -12.26
CA THR A 295 -7.39 -1.58 -11.58
C THR A 295 -7.46 -0.27 -12.37
N PHE A 296 -7.18 0.87 -11.73
CA PHE A 296 -7.03 2.17 -12.42
C PHE A 296 -5.78 2.24 -13.32
N HIS A 297 -4.83 1.32 -13.14
CA HIS A 297 -3.58 1.35 -13.88
C HIS A 297 -3.87 1.18 -15.38
N GLN A 298 -3.58 2.22 -16.18
CA GLN A 298 -3.88 2.28 -17.63
C GLN A 298 -5.37 2.23 -18.03
N ASP A 299 -6.31 2.30 -17.08
CA ASP A 299 -7.74 2.10 -17.34
C ASP A 299 -8.59 3.36 -17.08
N LEU A 300 -8.69 4.24 -18.08
CA LEU A 300 -9.52 5.44 -18.00
C LEU A 300 -11.02 5.11 -17.89
N ALA A 301 -11.47 4.08 -18.61
CA ALA A 301 -12.88 3.70 -18.64
C ALA A 301 -13.39 3.26 -17.26
N PHE A 302 -12.52 2.67 -16.45
CA PHE A 302 -12.87 2.30 -15.08
C PHE A 302 -13.20 3.52 -14.21
N GLY A 303 -12.42 4.59 -14.30
CA GLY A 303 -12.67 5.83 -13.55
C GLY A 303 -13.99 6.51 -13.97
N LEU A 304 -14.22 6.63 -15.28
CA LEU A 304 -15.49 7.15 -15.81
C LEU A 304 -16.69 6.29 -15.38
N ARG A 305 -16.53 4.97 -15.37
CA ARG A 305 -17.58 4.06 -14.94
C ARG A 305 -17.89 4.19 -13.45
N GLN A 306 -16.89 4.40 -12.60
CA GLN A 306 -17.14 4.66 -11.17
C GLN A 306 -17.89 5.99 -10.95
N LEU A 307 -17.56 7.04 -11.70
CA LEU A 307 -18.31 8.31 -11.64
C LEU A 307 -19.76 8.12 -12.09
N SER A 308 -19.99 7.36 -13.17
CA SER A 308 -21.33 7.00 -13.62
C SER A 308 -22.09 6.16 -12.60
N ASP A 309 -21.43 5.18 -11.96
CA ASP A 309 -22.07 4.36 -10.92
C ASP A 309 -22.50 5.22 -9.72
N ILE A 310 -21.70 6.22 -9.33
CA ILE A 310 -22.06 7.19 -8.27
C ILE A 310 -23.27 8.03 -8.72
N GLY A 311 -23.28 8.52 -9.96
CA GLY A 311 -24.39 9.31 -10.51
C GLY A 311 -25.69 8.51 -10.56
N LEU A 312 -25.65 7.26 -11.03
CA LEU A 312 -26.82 6.37 -11.07
C LEU A 312 -27.38 6.12 -9.67
N ARG A 313 -26.51 5.93 -8.67
CA ARG A 313 -26.93 5.70 -7.29
C ARG A 313 -27.44 6.96 -6.59
N ALA A 314 -27.02 8.14 -7.02
CA ALA A 314 -27.60 9.40 -6.54
C ALA A 314 -29.01 9.66 -7.10
N LEU A 315 -29.38 9.00 -8.21
CA LEU A 315 -30.70 9.10 -8.83
C LEU A 315 -31.70 8.04 -8.33
N SER A 316 -31.21 6.98 -7.66
CA SER A 316 -32.01 5.87 -7.10
C SER A 316 -32.35 6.10 -5.64
#